data_AF-A0A936ESX5-F1
#
_entry.id   AF-A0A936ESX5-F1
#
_cell.length_a   1.000
_cell.length_b   1.000
_cell.length_c   1.000
_cell.angle_alpha   90.00
_cell.angle_beta   90.00
_cell.angle_gamma   90.00
#
_symmetry.space_group_name_H-M   'P 1'
#
loop_
_entity.id
_entity.type
_entity.pdbx_description
1 polymer ?
#
loop_
_entity_poly.entity_id
_entity_poly.type
_entity_poly.pdbx_seq_one_letter_code
_entity_poly.pdbx_strand_id
1 'polypeptide(L)'
;MRWRHRSTCTRPRFHPNPFKQARILEFPTYANFTQAFAGTIPYSEGIGLVTRLPDTGAADKIDMVTYVTAHEIAHQWWGHQVIGAEQQGPTLLSETFAQYSALLVMERLYGREQVRKFLKYELDRYPRARGGKLIEELPLARVEDQPYVYYQKGSLAMYWLKEVVGEAVVNRALQRLIAQYAFKSAPYPNSSDFLRLLREEAGPAHDALITDLFERISLVAAKASAASTHQRPDGQWDLTLEVEARKLIADGKGVETEVPLDEAFDIGVFSAEPGAKDFKPASVLLFERRTVRSGKQQFQLVLKEKPLWAGVDPYNKRIDRNSDDNLRKVDLK
;
A
#
# COMPACT_ATOMS: atom_id res chain seq x y z
N MET A 1 12.35 31.05 -7.11
CA MET A 1 12.68 29.84 -7.90
C MET A 1 11.63 29.65 -9.00
N ARG A 2 12.03 29.72 -10.28
CA ARG A 2 11.12 29.46 -11.41
C ARG A 2 11.01 27.95 -11.61
N TRP A 3 9.87 27.37 -11.28
CA TRP A 3 9.51 26.01 -11.66
C TRP A 3 9.39 25.93 -13.19
N ARG A 4 10.42 25.41 -13.85
CA ARG A 4 10.33 25.08 -15.28
C ARG A 4 9.43 23.84 -15.42
N HIS A 5 8.29 24.00 -16.07
CA HIS A 5 7.43 22.92 -16.53
C HIS A 5 8.24 21.92 -17.38
N ARG A 6 8.54 20.75 -16.83
CA ARG A 6 8.59 19.51 -17.59
C ARG A 6 7.22 18.85 -17.45
N SER A 7 6.36 19.12 -18.42
CA SER A 7 5.00 18.61 -18.52
C SER A 7 5.02 17.12 -18.89
N THR A 8 5.18 16.25 -17.90
CA THR A 8 4.85 14.81 -18.05
C THR A 8 4.07 14.24 -16.86
N CYS A 9 3.83 15.04 -15.80
CA CYS A 9 3.12 14.59 -14.59
C CYS A 9 1.60 14.88 -14.59
N THR A 10 1.03 15.45 -15.65
CA THR A 10 -0.27 16.14 -15.58
C THR A 10 -1.31 15.71 -16.63
N ARG A 11 -1.39 14.42 -16.99
CA ARG A 11 -2.73 13.89 -17.34
C ARG A 11 -3.42 13.54 -16.03
N PRO A 12 -4.55 14.17 -15.69
CA PRO A 12 -5.25 13.82 -14.47
C PRO A 12 -5.64 12.34 -14.56
N ARG A 13 -5.12 11.52 -13.64
CA ARG A 13 -5.42 10.08 -13.60
C ARG A 13 -6.87 9.82 -13.21
N PHE A 14 -7.54 10.79 -12.59
CA PHE A 14 -8.91 10.64 -12.09
C PHE A 14 -9.87 11.66 -12.70
N HIS A 15 -9.54 12.96 -12.64
CA HIS A 15 -10.34 14.05 -13.21
C HIS A 15 -9.49 15.34 -13.21
N PRO A 16 -9.73 16.36 -14.06
CA PRO A 16 -9.00 17.63 -13.96
C PRO A 16 -8.99 18.23 -12.54
N ASN A 17 -7.86 18.81 -12.14
CA ASN A 17 -7.79 19.60 -10.90
C ASN A 17 -8.72 20.80 -11.05
N PRO A 18 -9.61 21.11 -10.08
CA PRO A 18 -10.63 22.12 -10.29
C PRO A 18 -10.10 23.54 -10.06
N PHE A 19 -8.92 23.66 -9.46
CA PHE A 19 -8.25 24.93 -9.21
C PHE A 19 -7.16 25.20 -10.26
N LYS A 20 -7.08 26.45 -10.71
CA LYS A 20 -6.03 26.92 -11.64
C LYS A 20 -4.67 27.10 -10.97
N GLN A 21 -4.63 27.06 -9.64
CA GLN A 21 -3.44 27.24 -8.81
C GLN A 21 -3.47 26.28 -7.62
N ALA A 22 -2.29 25.90 -7.14
CA ALA A 22 -2.11 25.22 -5.88
C ALA A 22 -1.08 26.02 -5.06
N ARG A 23 -1.43 26.39 -3.83
CA ARG A 23 -0.56 27.15 -2.92
C ARG A 23 -0.15 26.27 -1.76
N ILE A 24 1.14 26.24 -1.46
CA ILE A 24 1.67 25.69 -0.21
C ILE A 24 2.09 26.87 0.65
N LEU A 25 1.54 26.97 1.86
CA LEU A 25 1.79 28.08 2.78
C LEU A 25 2.52 27.54 4.02
N GLU A 26 3.77 27.95 4.18
CA GLU A 26 4.56 27.60 5.36
C GLU A 26 4.02 28.31 6.61
N PHE A 27 4.04 27.61 7.74
CA PHE A 27 3.88 28.23 9.05
C PHE A 27 4.85 27.61 10.09
N PRO A 28 5.27 28.40 11.12
CA PRO A 28 6.26 27.94 12.09
C PRO A 28 5.81 26.75 12.95
N THR A 29 6.78 26.12 13.62
CA THR A 29 6.62 24.87 14.39
C THR A 29 5.75 24.95 15.66
N TYR A 30 5.08 26.08 15.95
CA TYR A 30 4.15 26.17 17.09
C TYR A 30 2.95 25.22 16.94
N ALA A 31 2.66 24.77 15.71
CA ALA A 31 1.75 23.67 15.41
C ALA A 31 2.39 22.75 14.37
N ASN A 32 2.04 21.46 14.41
CA ASN A 32 2.67 20.43 13.57
C ASN A 32 1.61 19.67 12.76
N PHE A 33 1.08 20.33 11.72
CA PHE A 33 0.10 19.73 10.82
C PHE A 33 0.30 20.19 9.37
N THR A 34 -0.35 19.49 8.47
CA THR A 34 -0.69 19.97 7.13
C THR A 34 -2.17 19.65 6.88
N GLN A 35 -2.80 20.40 5.99
CA GLN A 35 -4.21 20.22 5.69
C GLN A 35 -4.54 20.73 4.29
N ALA A 36 -5.34 19.98 3.56
CA ALA A 36 -5.85 20.42 2.27
C ALA A 36 -7.08 21.33 2.41
N PHE A 37 -6.91 22.63 2.17
CA PHE A 37 -8.03 23.51 1.79
C PHE A 37 -8.15 23.59 0.27
N ALA A 38 -9.26 24.17 -0.21
CA ALA A 38 -9.51 24.42 -1.62
C ALA A 38 -8.38 25.26 -2.26
N GLY A 39 -7.49 24.61 -3.03
CA GLY A 39 -6.36 25.23 -3.70
C GLY A 39 -5.25 25.79 -2.80
N THR A 40 -5.29 25.53 -1.48
CA THR A 40 -4.32 26.02 -0.50
C THR A 40 -4.01 24.95 0.54
N ILE A 41 -2.73 24.71 0.81
CA ILE A 41 -2.24 23.69 1.73
C ILE A 41 -1.29 24.37 2.72
N PRO A 42 -1.73 24.78 3.92
CA PRO A 42 -0.80 25.13 4.98
C PRO A 42 0.08 23.93 5.36
N TYR A 43 1.33 24.20 5.65
CA TYR A 43 2.35 23.20 5.88
C TYR A 43 3.28 23.65 6.99
N SER A 44 3.32 22.92 8.10
CA SER A 44 4.24 23.23 9.19
C SER A 44 5.70 23.04 8.76
N GLU A 45 6.57 23.97 9.15
CA GLU A 45 8.03 23.87 8.98
C GLU A 45 8.55 22.49 9.39
N GLY A 46 8.07 21.96 10.52
CA GLY A 46 8.54 20.71 11.14
C GLY A 46 8.19 19.43 10.37
N ILE A 47 7.13 19.46 9.55
CA ILE A 47 6.71 18.32 8.71
C ILE A 47 7.42 18.34 7.35
N GLY A 48 7.76 19.53 6.84
CA GLY A 48 8.13 19.71 5.43
C GLY A 48 9.48 20.36 5.23
N LEU A 49 9.59 21.63 5.62
CA LEU A 49 10.60 22.54 5.08
C LEU A 49 11.95 22.47 5.80
N VAL A 50 11.95 22.17 7.10
CA VAL A 50 13.20 21.87 7.84
C VAL A 50 13.47 20.38 7.97
N THR A 51 12.60 19.54 7.41
CA THR A 51 12.81 18.10 7.37
C THR A 51 14.00 17.79 6.48
N ARG A 52 15.02 17.12 7.05
CA ARG A 52 16.11 16.58 6.24
C ARG A 52 15.55 15.44 5.41
N LEU A 53 15.26 15.75 4.14
CA LEU A 53 14.98 14.73 3.16
C LEU A 53 16.15 13.75 3.14
N PRO A 54 15.90 12.45 2.92
CA PRO A 54 16.97 11.62 2.42
C PRO A 54 17.59 12.36 1.23
N ASP A 55 18.93 12.48 1.20
CA ASP A 55 19.61 12.75 -0.05
C ASP A 55 18.97 11.80 -1.07
N THR A 56 18.78 12.20 -2.31
CA THR A 56 18.12 11.36 -3.33
C THR A 56 18.81 9.99 -3.57
N GLY A 57 19.89 9.67 -2.82
CA GLY A 57 20.50 8.34 -2.68
C GLY A 57 20.59 7.75 -1.25
N ALA A 58 19.97 8.34 -0.21
CA ALA A 58 19.77 7.71 1.09
C ALA A 58 18.64 6.68 0.96
N ALA A 59 19.01 5.55 0.36
CA ALA A 59 18.16 4.42 0.03
C ALA A 59 17.52 3.74 1.26
N ASP A 60 17.63 4.29 2.46
CA ASP A 60 17.07 3.74 3.70
C ASP A 60 15.85 4.51 4.23
N LYS A 61 15.54 5.71 3.70
CA LYS A 61 14.43 6.54 4.22
C LYS A 61 13.36 6.84 3.18
N ILE A 62 12.14 7.03 3.66
CA ILE A 62 10.98 7.45 2.86
C ILE A 62 11.01 8.98 2.72
N ASP A 63 10.85 9.49 1.49
CA ASP A 63 10.58 10.91 1.27
C ASP A 63 9.13 11.24 1.67
N MET A 64 8.96 11.49 2.98
CA MET A 64 7.67 11.80 3.57
C MET A 64 7.13 13.16 3.12
N VAL A 65 7.98 14.10 2.72
CA VAL A 65 7.51 15.44 2.29
C VAL A 65 6.80 15.33 0.95
N THR A 66 7.39 14.61 -0.01
CA THR A 66 6.73 14.34 -1.29
C THR A 66 5.45 13.52 -1.09
N TYR A 67 5.49 12.51 -0.23
CA TYR A 67 4.32 11.68 0.08
C TYR A 67 3.16 12.51 0.65
N VAL A 68 3.41 13.25 1.73
CA VAL A 68 2.40 14.07 2.40
C VAL A 68 1.88 15.16 1.47
N THR A 69 2.76 15.83 0.73
CA THR A 69 2.33 16.83 -0.28
C THR A 69 1.41 16.21 -1.34
N ALA A 70 1.72 15.00 -1.82
CA ALA A 70 0.87 14.30 -2.78
C ALA A 70 -0.48 13.90 -2.16
N HIS A 71 -0.51 13.50 -0.89
CA HIS A 71 -1.74 13.21 -0.13
C HIS A 71 -2.64 14.45 -0.03
N GLU A 72 -2.09 15.60 0.39
CA GLU A 72 -2.85 16.85 0.50
C GLU A 72 -3.36 17.38 -0.85
N ILE A 73 -2.58 17.19 -1.92
CA ILE A 73 -3.04 17.51 -3.28
C ILE A 73 -4.14 16.54 -3.72
N ALA A 74 -4.10 15.27 -3.32
CA ALA A 74 -5.13 14.30 -3.66
C ALA A 74 -6.50 14.66 -3.06
N HIS A 75 -6.53 15.33 -1.92
CA HIS A 75 -7.78 15.82 -1.33
C HIS A 75 -8.54 16.82 -2.22
N GLN A 76 -7.89 17.46 -3.20
CA GLN A 76 -8.58 18.29 -4.18
C GLN A 76 -9.61 17.50 -5.03
N TRP A 77 -9.49 16.16 -5.07
CA TRP A 77 -10.53 15.25 -5.55
C TRP A 77 -11.31 14.63 -4.39
N TRP A 78 -10.61 14.14 -3.38
CA TRP A 78 -11.15 13.32 -2.30
C TRP A 78 -11.42 14.17 -1.05
N GLY A 79 -12.67 14.61 -0.86
CA GLY A 79 -13.07 15.53 0.21
C GLY A 79 -13.44 16.94 -0.28
N HIS A 80 -12.94 17.38 -1.44
CA HIS A 80 -13.33 18.66 -2.07
C HIS A 80 -14.23 18.51 -3.30
N GLN A 81 -13.94 17.57 -4.22
CA GLN A 81 -14.85 17.30 -5.36
C GLN A 81 -15.91 16.28 -4.99
N VAL A 82 -15.46 15.17 -4.42
CA VAL A 82 -16.30 14.08 -3.94
C VAL A 82 -16.32 14.17 -2.42
N ILE A 83 -17.48 14.49 -1.87
CA ILE A 83 -17.71 14.57 -0.41
C ILE A 83 -18.48 13.32 -0.02
N GLY A 84 -17.98 12.55 0.95
CA GLY A 84 -18.68 11.36 1.44
C GLY A 84 -19.93 11.70 2.26
N ALA A 85 -20.94 10.84 2.23
CA ALA A 85 -22.11 10.95 3.08
C ALA A 85 -21.74 10.83 4.56
N GLU A 86 -22.46 11.56 5.43
CA GLU A 86 -22.26 11.55 6.90
C GLU A 86 -22.83 10.26 7.52
N GLN A 87 -22.16 9.15 7.26
CA GLN A 87 -22.46 7.80 7.73
C GLN A 87 -21.15 7.00 7.78
N GLN A 88 -21.18 5.75 8.23
CA GLN A 88 -20.00 4.87 8.23
C GLN A 88 -19.31 4.75 6.87
N GLY A 89 -17.98 4.71 6.90
CA GLY A 89 -17.10 4.67 5.73
C GLY A 89 -16.78 6.00 5.05
N PRO A 90 -17.00 7.21 5.60
CA PRO A 90 -16.78 8.45 4.84
C PRO A 90 -15.27 8.74 4.69
N THR A 91 -14.46 8.36 5.68
CA THR A 91 -13.01 8.53 5.70
C THR A 91 -12.28 7.58 4.75
N LEU A 92 -12.92 6.49 4.29
CA LEU A 92 -12.43 5.74 3.13
C LEU A 92 -12.37 6.65 1.89
N LEU A 93 -13.45 7.40 1.64
CA LEU A 93 -13.62 8.20 0.42
C LEU A 93 -12.70 9.42 0.40
N SER A 94 -12.26 9.92 1.56
CA SER A 94 -11.30 11.03 1.66
C SER A 94 -9.88 10.53 1.85
N GLU A 95 -9.60 9.86 2.97
CA GLU A 95 -8.24 9.57 3.42
C GLU A 95 -7.63 8.38 2.70
N THR A 96 -8.36 7.26 2.57
CA THR A 96 -7.82 6.08 1.88
C THR A 96 -7.56 6.36 0.41
N PHE A 97 -8.42 7.12 -0.27
CA PHE A 97 -8.20 7.50 -1.66
C PHE A 97 -7.04 8.51 -1.82
N ALA A 98 -6.86 9.42 -0.86
CA ALA A 98 -5.70 10.31 -0.83
C ALA A 98 -4.38 9.53 -0.64
N GLN A 99 -4.35 8.57 0.29
CA GLN A 99 -3.20 7.68 0.50
C GLN A 99 -2.86 6.88 -0.77
N TYR A 100 -3.86 6.26 -1.40
CA TYR A 100 -3.66 5.54 -2.66
C TYR A 100 -3.11 6.45 -3.77
N SER A 101 -3.63 7.67 -3.88
CA SER A 101 -3.16 8.65 -4.87
C SER A 101 -1.69 9.04 -4.63
N ALA A 102 -1.31 9.26 -3.37
CA ALA A 102 0.07 9.54 -2.98
C ALA A 102 1.01 8.35 -3.28
N LEU A 103 0.57 7.12 -2.99
CA LEU A 103 1.30 5.91 -3.35
C LEU A 103 1.60 5.80 -4.86
N LEU A 104 0.63 6.15 -5.72
CA LEU A 104 0.86 6.15 -7.18
C LEU A 104 1.90 7.19 -7.61
N VAL A 105 1.96 8.34 -6.94
CA VAL A 105 2.99 9.36 -7.18
C VAL A 105 4.36 8.84 -6.72
N MET A 106 4.44 8.27 -5.52
CA MET A 106 5.67 7.71 -4.98
C MET A 106 6.22 6.56 -5.85
N GLU A 107 5.36 5.64 -6.30
CA GLU A 107 5.78 4.55 -7.20
C GLU A 107 6.33 5.08 -8.52
N ARG A 108 5.72 6.16 -9.06
CA ARG A 108 6.17 6.75 -10.31
C ARG A 108 7.50 7.48 -10.18
N LEU A 109 7.72 8.18 -9.08
CA LEU A 109 8.94 8.96 -8.86
C LEU A 109 10.12 8.09 -8.43
N TYR A 110 9.87 7.10 -7.58
CA TYR A 110 10.91 6.36 -6.88
C TYR A 110 10.92 4.85 -7.15
N GLY A 111 9.91 4.32 -7.83
CA GLY A 111 9.80 2.91 -8.15
C GLY A 111 9.31 2.03 -6.99
N ARG A 112 9.09 0.75 -7.28
CA ARG A 112 8.52 -0.24 -6.37
C ARG A 112 9.37 -0.48 -5.12
N GLU A 113 10.69 -0.37 -5.24
CA GLU A 113 11.61 -0.61 -4.11
C GLU A 113 11.49 0.43 -3.01
N GLN A 114 11.16 1.66 -3.39
CA GLN A 114 10.89 2.71 -2.43
C GLN A 114 9.50 2.55 -1.83
N VAL A 115 8.51 2.18 -2.65
CA VAL A 115 7.14 1.90 -2.17
C VAL A 115 7.12 0.75 -1.18
N ARG A 116 7.90 -0.30 -1.39
CA ARG A 116 8.07 -1.39 -0.42
C ARG A 116 8.37 -0.87 1.00
N LYS A 117 9.27 0.11 1.13
CA LYS A 117 9.63 0.68 2.44
C LYS A 117 8.45 1.40 3.06
N PHE A 118 7.68 2.11 2.25
CA PHE A 118 6.45 2.75 2.69
C PHE A 118 5.41 1.73 3.16
N LEU A 119 5.19 0.65 2.38
CA LEU A 119 4.25 -0.41 2.76
C LEU A 119 4.70 -1.10 4.05
N LYS A 120 5.99 -1.39 4.22
CA LYS A 120 6.54 -1.89 5.49
C LYS A 120 6.29 -0.92 6.64
N TYR A 121 6.53 0.37 6.42
CA TYR A 121 6.31 1.40 7.44
C TYR A 121 4.84 1.48 7.88
N GLU A 122 3.88 1.46 6.95
CA GLU A 122 2.46 1.41 7.26
C GLU A 122 2.06 0.09 7.93
N LEU A 123 2.57 -1.03 7.41
CA LEU A 123 2.31 -2.36 7.94
C LEU A 123 2.81 -2.53 9.36
N ASP A 124 4.02 -2.09 9.71
CA ASP A 124 4.53 -2.22 11.08
C ASP A 124 3.77 -1.31 12.06
N ARG A 125 3.14 -0.23 11.58
CA ARG A 125 2.33 0.68 12.42
C ARG A 125 0.91 0.16 12.63
N TYR A 126 0.33 -0.56 11.67
CA TYR A 126 -1.06 -1.02 11.74
C TYR A 126 -1.34 -1.98 12.91
N PRO A 127 -0.67 -3.15 13.06
CA PRO A 127 -0.86 -4.06 14.19
C PRO A 127 -0.53 -3.42 15.54
N ARG A 128 0.52 -2.57 15.60
CA ARG A 128 0.87 -1.83 16.82
C ARG A 128 -0.23 -0.88 17.26
N ALA A 129 -0.81 -0.13 16.32
CA ALA A 129 -1.91 0.78 16.62
C ALA A 129 -3.19 0.02 17.00
N ARG A 130 -3.49 -1.08 16.29
CA ARG A 130 -4.62 -1.97 16.55
C ARG A 130 -4.60 -2.55 17.97
N GLY A 131 -3.46 -3.08 18.42
CA GLY A 131 -3.32 -3.70 19.74
C GLY A 131 -3.49 -2.74 20.93
N GLY A 132 -3.49 -1.42 20.70
CA GLY A 132 -3.59 -0.39 21.74
C GLY A 132 -4.96 0.29 21.87
N LYS A 133 -5.99 -0.16 21.13
CA LYS A 133 -7.32 0.49 21.12
C LYS A 133 -8.33 -0.25 22.00
N LEU A 134 -9.15 0.52 22.71
CA LEU A 134 -10.28 0.03 23.52
C LEU A 134 -11.59 -0.06 22.72
N ILE A 135 -11.68 0.70 21.62
CA ILE A 135 -12.84 0.69 20.72
C ILE A 135 -12.70 -0.43 19.69
N GLU A 136 -13.83 -0.96 19.22
CA GLU A 136 -13.83 -1.99 18.21
C GLU A 136 -13.19 -1.51 16.90
N GLU A 137 -12.43 -2.37 16.22
CA GLU A 137 -11.97 -2.12 14.87
C GLU A 137 -13.13 -2.34 13.88
N LEU A 138 -13.36 -1.38 12.99
CA LEU A 138 -14.32 -1.52 11.90
C LEU A 138 -13.62 -2.00 10.62
N PRO A 139 -14.31 -2.78 9.77
CA PRO A 139 -13.86 -3.01 8.40
C PRO A 139 -13.65 -1.68 7.66
N LEU A 140 -12.74 -1.67 6.69
CA LEU A 140 -12.34 -0.45 5.98
C LEU A 140 -13.52 0.24 5.26
N ALA A 141 -14.51 -0.51 4.78
CA ALA A 141 -15.74 0.03 4.18
C ALA A 141 -16.67 0.73 5.18
N ARG A 142 -16.52 0.44 6.48
CA ARG A 142 -17.34 1.00 7.56
C ARG A 142 -16.55 1.92 8.47
N VAL A 143 -15.30 2.20 8.13
CA VAL A 143 -14.37 2.96 8.98
C VAL A 143 -14.94 4.34 9.34
N GLU A 144 -14.76 4.71 10.59
CA GLU A 144 -15.12 6.02 11.13
C GLU A 144 -13.82 6.76 11.54
N ASP A 145 -13.69 7.17 12.80
CA ASP A 145 -12.51 7.85 13.34
C ASP A 145 -11.42 6.86 13.81
N GLN A 146 -10.93 6.05 12.88
CA GLN A 146 -9.85 5.08 13.12
C GLN A 146 -8.68 5.31 12.17
N PRO A 147 -7.74 6.22 12.50
CA PRO A 147 -6.62 6.58 11.63
C PRO A 147 -5.82 5.38 11.12
N TYR A 148 -5.60 4.39 11.98
CA TYR A 148 -4.90 3.15 11.64
C TYR A 148 -5.60 2.30 10.57
N VAL A 149 -6.92 2.45 10.44
CA VAL A 149 -7.72 1.77 9.43
C VAL A 149 -7.70 2.56 8.13
N TYR A 150 -8.10 3.83 8.13
CA TYR A 150 -8.23 4.57 6.87
C TYR A 150 -6.90 5.06 6.27
N TYR A 151 -5.81 5.16 7.06
CA TYR A 151 -4.46 5.44 6.56
C TYR A 151 -3.66 4.17 6.29
N GLN A 152 -3.25 3.45 7.35
CA GLN A 152 -2.31 2.31 7.21
C GLN A 152 -2.97 1.15 6.44
N LYS A 153 -4.09 0.62 6.96
CA LYS A 153 -4.81 -0.48 6.28
C LYS A 153 -5.32 -0.05 4.91
N GLY A 154 -5.82 1.18 4.79
CA GLY A 154 -6.24 1.77 3.52
C GLY A 154 -5.15 1.74 2.45
N SER A 155 -3.93 2.18 2.79
CA SER A 155 -2.75 2.12 1.93
C SER A 155 -2.45 0.70 1.45
N LEU A 156 -2.37 -0.25 2.37
CA LEU A 156 -2.05 -1.66 2.07
C LEU A 156 -3.14 -2.31 1.21
N ALA A 157 -4.42 -2.09 1.57
CA ALA A 157 -5.56 -2.65 0.85
C ALA A 157 -5.63 -2.13 -0.58
N MET A 158 -5.54 -0.81 -0.78
CA MET A 158 -5.59 -0.22 -2.12
C MET A 158 -4.37 -0.60 -2.96
N TYR A 159 -3.19 -0.70 -2.35
CA TYR A 159 -1.99 -1.14 -3.06
C TYR A 159 -2.11 -2.59 -3.53
N TRP A 160 -2.50 -3.50 -2.63
CA TRP A 160 -2.70 -4.90 -3.00
C TRP A 160 -3.82 -5.09 -4.03
N LEU A 161 -4.93 -4.37 -3.89
CA LEU A 161 -6.00 -4.34 -4.88
C LEU A 161 -5.43 -3.98 -6.26
N LYS A 162 -4.69 -2.88 -6.38
CA LYS A 162 -4.01 -2.46 -7.62
C LYS A 162 -3.12 -3.57 -8.19
N GLU A 163 -2.37 -4.26 -7.34
CA GLU A 163 -1.45 -5.30 -7.78
C GLU A 163 -2.18 -6.52 -8.36
N VAL A 164 -3.38 -6.84 -7.85
CA VAL A 164 -4.15 -8.00 -8.30
C VAL A 164 -5.04 -7.65 -9.48
N VAL A 165 -5.87 -6.61 -9.37
CA VAL A 165 -6.88 -6.28 -10.40
C VAL A 165 -6.34 -5.34 -11.48
N GLY A 166 -5.19 -4.71 -11.23
CA GLY A 166 -4.54 -3.77 -12.12
C GLY A 166 -4.87 -2.31 -11.81
N GLU A 167 -3.86 -1.44 -11.90
CA GLU A 167 -3.99 0.00 -11.65
C GLU A 167 -5.08 0.66 -12.50
N ALA A 168 -5.20 0.27 -13.77
CA ALA A 168 -6.20 0.84 -14.67
C ALA A 168 -7.63 0.53 -14.23
N VAL A 169 -7.89 -0.65 -13.66
CA VAL A 169 -9.20 -1.07 -13.17
C VAL A 169 -9.58 -0.24 -11.93
N VAL A 170 -8.68 -0.15 -10.95
CA VAL A 170 -8.90 0.66 -9.73
C VAL A 170 -9.13 2.13 -10.10
N ASN A 171 -8.29 2.68 -11.00
CA ASN A 171 -8.42 4.07 -11.42
C ASN A 171 -9.72 4.33 -12.17
N ARG A 172 -10.22 3.40 -13.00
CA ARG A 172 -11.54 3.56 -13.65
C ARG A 172 -12.69 3.56 -12.65
N ALA A 173 -12.65 2.72 -11.61
CA ALA A 173 -13.67 2.75 -10.56
C ALA A 173 -13.70 4.13 -9.85
N LEU A 174 -12.52 4.66 -9.51
CA LEU A 174 -12.37 6.00 -8.93
C LEU A 174 -12.82 7.12 -9.89
N GLN A 175 -12.47 7.04 -11.18
CA GLN A 175 -12.94 7.98 -12.20
C GLN A 175 -14.47 7.98 -12.32
N ARG A 176 -15.08 6.79 -12.32
CA ARG A 176 -16.54 6.65 -12.39
C ARG A 176 -17.22 7.23 -11.16
N LEU A 177 -16.62 7.08 -9.97
CA LEU A 177 -17.11 7.69 -8.75
C LEU A 177 -17.07 9.22 -8.85
N ILE A 178 -15.94 9.81 -9.27
CA ILE A 178 -15.84 11.27 -9.48
C ILE A 178 -16.86 11.73 -10.52
N ALA A 179 -16.97 11.06 -11.66
CA ALA A 179 -17.92 11.43 -12.71
C ALA A 179 -19.38 11.42 -12.21
N GLN A 180 -19.71 10.52 -11.27
CA GLN A 180 -21.06 10.42 -10.71
C GLN A 180 -21.34 11.46 -9.63
N TYR A 181 -20.35 11.89 -8.84
CA TYR A 181 -20.61 12.64 -7.61
C TYR A 181 -19.85 13.96 -7.46
N ALA A 182 -18.90 14.28 -8.35
CA ALA A 182 -18.13 15.52 -8.27
C ALA A 182 -19.05 16.76 -8.25
N PHE A 183 -18.87 17.61 -7.26
CA PHE A 183 -19.60 18.88 -7.08
C PHE A 183 -21.12 18.74 -6.99
N LYS A 184 -21.63 17.55 -6.70
CA LYS A 184 -23.07 17.35 -6.50
C LYS A 184 -23.43 17.61 -5.04
N SER A 185 -24.62 18.15 -4.83
CA SER A 185 -25.29 18.14 -3.54
C SER A 185 -25.81 16.73 -3.22
N ALA A 186 -26.44 16.56 -2.05
CA ALA A 186 -27.06 15.30 -1.65
C ALA A 186 -27.97 14.70 -2.75
N PRO A 187 -28.00 13.35 -2.90
CA PRO A 187 -27.30 12.37 -2.06
C PRO A 187 -25.79 12.29 -2.35
N TYR A 188 -25.00 12.30 -1.29
CA TYR A 188 -23.55 12.10 -1.34
C TYR A 188 -23.22 10.61 -1.45
N PRO A 189 -22.08 10.23 -2.07
CA PRO A 189 -21.66 8.85 -2.16
C PRO A 189 -21.25 8.28 -0.80
N ASN A 190 -21.39 6.97 -0.66
CA ASN A 190 -20.84 6.22 0.47
C ASN A 190 -19.89 5.10 -0.01
N SER A 191 -19.33 4.34 0.92
CA SER A 191 -18.41 3.24 0.61
C SER A 191 -19.04 2.15 -0.26
N SER A 192 -20.35 1.92 -0.14
CA SER A 192 -21.05 0.93 -0.97
C SER A 192 -21.13 1.36 -2.44
N ASP A 193 -21.24 2.66 -2.72
CA ASP A 193 -21.16 3.18 -4.09
C ASP A 193 -19.80 2.89 -4.74
N PHE A 194 -18.71 3.11 -4.00
CA PHE A 194 -17.38 2.77 -4.46
C PHE A 194 -17.22 1.25 -4.67
N LEU A 195 -17.62 0.43 -3.70
CA LEU A 195 -17.48 -1.02 -3.80
C LEU A 195 -18.29 -1.61 -4.95
N ARG A 196 -19.48 -1.07 -5.22
CA ARG A 196 -20.28 -1.44 -6.39
C ARG A 196 -19.53 -1.14 -7.69
N LEU A 197 -19.03 0.09 -7.86
CA LEU A 197 -18.27 0.48 -9.06
C LEU A 197 -16.98 -0.35 -9.21
N LEU A 198 -16.30 -0.63 -8.11
CA LEU A 198 -15.09 -1.46 -8.11
C LEU A 198 -15.40 -2.90 -8.54
N ARG A 199 -16.47 -3.51 -8.00
CA ARG A 199 -16.91 -4.86 -8.40
C ARG A 199 -17.30 -4.91 -9.87
N GLU A 200 -18.00 -3.90 -10.37
CA GLU A 200 -18.34 -3.78 -11.80
C GLU A 200 -17.09 -3.71 -12.69
N GLU A 201 -16.05 -2.95 -12.30
CA GLU A 201 -14.82 -2.81 -13.08
C GLU A 201 -13.87 -4.02 -12.96
N ALA A 202 -13.77 -4.62 -11.77
CA ALA A 202 -12.88 -5.75 -11.50
C ALA A 202 -13.46 -7.08 -11.96
N GLY A 203 -14.79 -7.21 -11.98
CA GLY A 203 -15.49 -8.43 -12.33
C GLY A 203 -15.55 -9.47 -11.18
N PRO A 204 -16.41 -10.51 -11.34
CA PRO A 204 -16.79 -11.41 -10.25
C PRO A 204 -15.65 -12.27 -9.70
N ALA A 205 -14.60 -12.52 -10.50
CA ALA A 205 -13.43 -13.28 -10.04
C ALA A 205 -12.67 -12.62 -8.88
N HIS A 206 -12.89 -11.31 -8.64
CA HIS A 206 -12.21 -10.53 -7.61
C HIS A 206 -13.11 -10.21 -6.40
N ASP A 207 -14.33 -10.74 -6.33
CA ASP A 207 -15.27 -10.40 -5.26
C ASP A 207 -14.77 -10.82 -3.86
N ALA A 208 -14.15 -12.00 -3.76
CA ALA A 208 -13.55 -12.46 -2.51
C ALA A 208 -12.42 -11.54 -2.03
N LEU A 209 -11.57 -11.06 -2.95
CA LEU A 209 -10.51 -10.09 -2.66
C LEU A 209 -11.11 -8.77 -2.15
N ILE A 210 -12.12 -8.24 -2.83
CA ILE A 210 -12.78 -6.98 -2.46
C ILE A 210 -13.42 -7.12 -1.07
N THR A 211 -14.11 -8.23 -0.82
CA THR A 211 -14.71 -8.55 0.48
C THR A 211 -13.65 -8.56 1.58
N ASP A 212 -12.54 -9.26 1.37
CA ASP A 212 -11.49 -9.40 2.38
C ASP A 212 -10.77 -8.08 2.68
N LEU A 213 -10.57 -7.24 1.67
CA LEU A 213 -9.88 -5.95 1.80
C LEU A 213 -10.74 -4.87 2.45
N PHE A 214 -12.02 -4.81 2.10
CA PHE A 214 -12.88 -3.68 2.49
C PHE A 214 -13.93 -4.05 3.54
N GLU A 215 -14.48 -5.26 3.49
CA GLU A 215 -15.64 -5.65 4.30
C GLU A 215 -15.26 -6.54 5.49
N ARG A 216 -14.00 -6.95 5.59
CA ARG A 216 -13.46 -7.77 6.69
C ARG A 216 -12.20 -7.17 7.32
N ILE A 217 -11.83 -7.73 8.47
CA ILE A 217 -10.52 -7.50 9.10
C ILE A 217 -9.68 -8.75 8.82
N SER A 218 -9.20 -8.83 7.59
CA SER A 218 -8.41 -9.97 7.10
C SER A 218 -6.93 -9.73 7.33
N LEU A 219 -6.27 -10.69 7.96
CA LEU A 219 -4.84 -10.69 8.23
C LEU A 219 -4.23 -11.95 7.65
N VAL A 220 -2.96 -11.87 7.27
CA VAL A 220 -2.14 -13.04 6.96
C VAL A 220 -0.98 -13.13 7.95
N ALA A 221 -0.47 -14.33 8.17
CA ALA A 221 0.81 -14.53 8.82
C ALA A 221 1.58 -15.50 7.93
N ALA A 222 2.39 -14.95 7.04
CA ALA A 222 3.26 -15.67 6.12
C ALA A 222 4.70 -15.54 6.62
N LYS A 223 5.43 -16.65 6.60
CA LYS A 223 6.79 -16.71 7.12
C LYS A 223 7.66 -17.52 6.18
N ALA A 224 8.81 -16.98 5.82
CA ALA A 224 9.89 -17.74 5.20
C ALA A 224 10.67 -18.50 6.28
N SER A 225 10.28 -19.74 6.57
CA SER A 225 10.81 -20.50 7.71
C SER A 225 12.25 -20.98 7.50
N ALA A 226 12.60 -21.33 6.26
CA ALA A 226 13.95 -21.74 5.87
C ALA A 226 14.18 -21.47 4.38
N ALA A 227 15.43 -21.27 3.99
CA ALA A 227 15.82 -21.17 2.59
C ALA A 227 17.22 -21.78 2.41
N SER A 228 17.38 -22.66 1.43
CA SER A 228 18.66 -23.32 1.17
C SER A 228 18.94 -23.49 -0.32
N THR A 229 20.20 -23.39 -0.72
CA THR A 229 20.60 -23.52 -2.12
C THR A 229 21.79 -24.45 -2.30
N HIS A 230 21.90 -25.06 -3.49
CA HIS A 230 23.10 -25.75 -3.93
C HIS A 230 23.36 -25.44 -5.41
N GLN A 231 24.64 -25.41 -5.78
CA GLN A 231 25.03 -25.18 -7.18
C GLN A 231 24.92 -26.47 -7.98
N ARG A 232 24.33 -26.38 -9.17
CA ARG A 232 24.21 -27.47 -10.13
C ARG A 232 25.49 -27.61 -10.97
N PRO A 233 25.74 -28.79 -11.58
CA PRO A 233 26.86 -28.99 -12.50
C PRO A 233 26.85 -28.08 -13.73
N ASP A 234 25.68 -27.59 -14.15
CA ASP A 234 25.52 -26.65 -15.28
C ASP A 234 25.77 -25.18 -14.89
N GLY A 235 26.14 -24.92 -13.64
CA GLY A 235 26.41 -23.58 -13.11
C GLY A 235 25.18 -22.83 -12.58
N GLN A 236 23.97 -23.37 -12.77
CA GLN A 236 22.74 -22.82 -12.18
C GLN A 236 22.63 -23.16 -10.68
N TRP A 237 21.64 -22.56 -10.01
CA TRP A 237 21.40 -22.73 -8.58
C TRP A 237 20.00 -23.27 -8.34
N ASP A 238 19.92 -24.36 -7.59
CA ASP A 238 18.66 -24.84 -7.03
C ASP A 238 18.42 -24.18 -5.68
N LEU A 239 17.22 -23.64 -5.49
CA LEU A 239 16.78 -23.03 -4.25
C LEU A 239 15.53 -23.75 -3.76
N THR A 240 15.57 -24.22 -2.51
CA THR A 240 14.39 -24.65 -1.75
C THR A 240 14.04 -23.56 -0.75
N LEU A 241 12.85 -22.98 -0.88
CA LEU A 241 12.26 -22.03 0.07
C LEU A 241 11.11 -22.72 0.82
N GLU A 242 11.18 -22.73 2.14
CA GLU A 242 10.09 -23.21 3.01
C GLU A 242 9.26 -22.01 3.49
N VAL A 243 7.94 -22.13 3.34
CA VAL A 243 6.97 -21.13 3.75
C VAL A 243 5.96 -21.75 4.68
N GLU A 244 5.66 -21.06 5.78
CA GLU A 244 4.54 -21.35 6.66
C GLU A 244 3.55 -20.18 6.59
N ALA A 245 2.28 -20.45 6.31
CA ALA A 245 1.29 -19.39 6.17
C ALA A 245 -0.05 -19.74 6.80
N ARG A 246 -0.76 -18.71 7.27
CA ARG A 246 -2.16 -18.81 7.72
C ARG A 246 -2.91 -17.52 7.42
N LYS A 247 -4.23 -17.61 7.31
CA LYS A 247 -5.14 -16.47 7.14
C LYS A 247 -6.09 -16.39 8.32
N LEU A 248 -6.27 -15.18 8.82
CA LEU A 248 -7.02 -14.89 10.02
C LEU A 248 -8.08 -13.84 9.68
N ILE A 249 -9.32 -14.09 10.09
CA ILE A 249 -10.37 -13.06 10.09
C ILE A 249 -10.60 -12.65 11.53
N ALA A 250 -10.38 -11.37 11.81
CA ALA A 250 -10.70 -10.82 13.11
C ALA A 250 -12.12 -10.26 13.15
N ASP A 251 -12.77 -10.37 14.30
CA ASP A 251 -13.90 -9.51 14.64
C ASP A 251 -13.44 -8.13 15.14
N GLY A 252 -14.38 -7.22 15.37
CA GLY A 252 -14.08 -5.87 15.85
C GLY A 252 -13.44 -5.84 17.25
N LYS A 253 -13.59 -6.91 18.05
CA LYS A 253 -12.97 -7.05 19.38
C LYS A 253 -11.58 -7.66 19.32
N GLY A 254 -11.11 -8.01 18.11
CA GLY A 254 -9.80 -8.61 17.89
C GLY A 254 -9.77 -10.12 18.09
N VAL A 255 -10.91 -10.80 18.23
CA VAL A 255 -10.96 -12.27 18.22
C VAL A 255 -10.67 -12.75 16.80
N GLU A 256 -9.62 -13.54 16.64
CA GLU A 256 -9.18 -14.01 15.34
C GLU A 256 -9.58 -15.47 15.13
N THR A 257 -10.22 -15.73 13.99
CA THR A 257 -10.57 -17.06 13.53
C THR A 257 -9.73 -17.40 12.31
N GLU A 258 -9.04 -18.53 12.36
CA GLU A 258 -8.30 -19.03 11.20
C GLU A 258 -9.27 -19.49 10.11
N VAL A 259 -8.99 -19.10 8.88
CA VAL A 259 -9.73 -19.53 7.69
C VAL A 259 -8.76 -20.15 6.68
N PRO A 260 -9.22 -21.03 5.78
CA PRO A 260 -8.36 -21.58 4.74
C PRO A 260 -7.71 -20.49 3.90
N LEU A 261 -6.40 -20.59 3.71
CA LEU A 261 -5.64 -19.79 2.76
C LEU A 261 -5.37 -20.64 1.51
N ASP A 262 -5.68 -20.09 0.33
CA ASP A 262 -5.33 -20.62 -0.99
C ASP A 262 -5.28 -19.43 -1.97
N GLU A 263 -4.24 -18.61 -1.84
CA GLU A 263 -4.14 -17.34 -2.55
C GLU A 263 -2.76 -17.15 -3.19
N ALA A 264 -2.69 -16.30 -4.22
CA ALA A 264 -1.43 -15.93 -4.83
C ALA A 264 -0.64 -14.95 -3.95
N PHE A 265 0.62 -15.30 -3.66
CA PHE A 265 1.60 -14.45 -3.01
C PHE A 265 2.78 -14.22 -3.94
N ASP A 266 3.43 -13.08 -3.76
CA ASP A 266 4.71 -12.82 -4.42
C ASP A 266 5.80 -13.66 -3.73
N ILE A 267 6.49 -14.50 -4.48
CA ILE A 267 7.71 -15.21 -4.08
C ILE A 267 8.88 -14.50 -4.74
N GLY A 268 9.82 -14.02 -3.92
CA GLY A 268 10.99 -13.28 -4.40
C GLY A 268 12.31 -13.90 -3.97
N VAL A 269 13.30 -13.77 -4.84
CA VAL A 269 14.68 -14.22 -4.61
C VAL A 269 15.63 -13.11 -5.01
N PHE A 270 16.65 -12.88 -4.18
CA PHE A 270 17.48 -11.69 -4.27
C PHE A 270 18.97 -11.98 -4.02
N SER A 271 19.83 -11.18 -4.64
CA SER A 271 21.27 -11.15 -4.40
C SER A 271 21.69 -10.14 -3.33
N ALA A 272 20.76 -9.36 -2.79
CA ALA A 272 20.93 -8.49 -1.63
C ALA A 272 19.62 -8.46 -0.83
N GLU A 273 19.66 -8.09 0.46
CA GLU A 273 18.47 -8.05 1.30
C GLU A 273 17.52 -6.92 0.87
N PRO A 274 16.24 -7.20 0.55
CA PRO A 274 15.29 -6.14 0.22
C PRO A 274 15.16 -5.09 1.31
N GLY A 275 15.45 -3.83 0.96
CA GLY A 275 15.43 -2.68 1.87
C GLY A 275 16.78 -2.34 2.52
N ALA A 276 17.82 -3.17 2.33
CA ALA A 276 19.18 -2.79 2.68
C ALA A 276 19.71 -1.65 1.78
N LYS A 277 20.75 -0.96 2.25
CA LYS A 277 21.32 0.23 1.60
C LYS A 277 21.84 -0.06 0.18
N ASP A 278 22.35 -1.25 -0.06
CA ASP A 278 22.93 -1.72 -1.34
C ASP A 278 21.89 -2.39 -2.25
N PHE A 279 20.64 -2.54 -1.79
CA PHE A 279 19.57 -3.13 -2.57
C PHE A 279 19.18 -2.23 -3.74
N LYS A 280 19.16 -2.80 -4.95
CA LYS A 280 18.82 -2.12 -6.21
C LYS A 280 17.89 -3.00 -7.05
N PRO A 281 17.23 -2.47 -8.09
CA PRO A 281 16.38 -3.29 -8.96
C PRO A 281 17.10 -4.51 -9.55
N ALA A 282 18.40 -4.39 -9.86
CA ALA A 282 19.23 -5.51 -10.33
C ALA A 282 19.53 -6.58 -9.26
N SER A 283 19.18 -6.34 -7.99
CA SER A 283 19.30 -7.32 -6.92
C SER A 283 18.17 -8.37 -6.95
N VAL A 284 17.11 -8.15 -7.74
CA VAL A 284 16.00 -9.08 -7.90
C VAL A 284 16.37 -10.16 -8.91
N LEU A 285 16.57 -11.39 -8.42
CA LEU A 285 16.93 -12.54 -9.26
C LEU A 285 15.68 -13.24 -9.82
N LEU A 286 14.63 -13.31 -9.02
CA LEU A 286 13.34 -13.88 -9.38
C LEU A 286 12.24 -13.19 -8.57
N PHE A 287 11.11 -12.93 -9.21
CA PHE A 287 9.93 -12.38 -8.55
C PHE A 287 8.68 -12.85 -9.29
N GLU A 288 7.97 -13.82 -8.74
CA GLU A 288 6.82 -14.45 -9.39
C GLU A 288 5.69 -14.72 -8.39
N ARG A 289 4.45 -14.83 -8.89
CA ARG A 289 3.31 -15.19 -8.07
C ARG A 289 3.18 -16.70 -7.97
N ARG A 290 3.13 -17.22 -6.75
CA ARG A 290 2.81 -18.62 -6.47
C ARG A 290 1.65 -18.71 -5.49
N THR A 291 0.86 -19.78 -5.62
CA THR A 291 -0.20 -20.07 -4.67
C THR A 291 0.40 -20.52 -3.34
N VAL A 292 0.01 -19.86 -2.26
CA VAL A 292 0.37 -20.18 -0.89
C VAL A 292 -0.86 -20.71 -0.17
N ARG A 293 -0.72 -21.85 0.51
CA ARG A 293 -1.78 -22.49 1.29
C ARG A 293 -1.53 -22.44 2.79
N SER A 294 -2.58 -22.68 3.57
CA SER A 294 -2.46 -22.83 5.03
C SER A 294 -1.45 -23.93 5.41
N GLY A 295 -0.63 -23.67 6.41
CA GLY A 295 0.38 -24.59 6.92
C GLY A 295 1.74 -24.43 6.22
N LYS A 296 2.57 -25.48 6.34
CA LYS A 296 3.94 -25.51 5.79
C LYS A 296 3.95 -26.05 4.37
N GLN A 297 4.72 -25.42 3.50
CA GLN A 297 4.94 -25.85 2.12
C GLN A 297 6.32 -25.45 1.61
N GLN A 298 6.73 -26.03 0.48
CA GLN A 298 8.03 -25.76 -0.13
C GLN A 298 7.87 -25.27 -1.56
N PHE A 299 8.73 -24.32 -1.94
CA PHE A 299 8.91 -23.86 -3.31
C PHE A 299 10.30 -24.26 -3.79
N GLN A 300 10.35 -24.92 -4.95
CA GLN A 300 11.60 -25.27 -5.63
C GLN A 300 11.78 -24.34 -6.83
N LEU A 301 12.92 -23.64 -6.85
CA LEU A 301 13.21 -22.59 -7.82
C LEU A 301 14.60 -22.82 -8.44
N VAL A 302 14.74 -22.47 -9.71
CA VAL A 302 16.00 -22.58 -10.45
C VAL A 302 16.46 -21.19 -10.87
N LEU A 303 17.72 -20.86 -10.58
CA LEU A 303 18.26 -19.51 -10.74
C LEU A 303 19.57 -19.54 -11.53
N LYS A 304 19.80 -18.49 -12.32
CA LYS A 304 21.06 -18.33 -13.08
C LYS A 304 22.20 -17.78 -12.22
N GLU A 305 21.86 -17.10 -11.13
CA GLU A 305 22.79 -16.42 -10.24
C GLU A 305 22.59 -16.94 -8.81
N LYS A 306 23.64 -16.82 -7.99
CA LYS A 306 23.63 -17.29 -6.61
C LYS A 306 22.63 -16.49 -5.76
N PRO A 307 21.61 -17.14 -5.16
CA PRO A 307 20.70 -16.46 -4.26
C PRO A 307 21.34 -16.20 -2.89
N LEU A 308 21.10 -15.02 -2.32
CA LEU A 308 21.48 -14.69 -0.94
C LEU A 308 20.28 -14.55 -0.01
N TRP A 309 19.13 -14.16 -0.55
CA TRP A 309 17.87 -13.97 0.18
C TRP A 309 16.70 -14.52 -0.61
N ALA A 310 15.71 -15.07 0.09
CA ALA A 310 14.45 -15.52 -0.51
C ALA A 310 13.30 -15.27 0.46
N GLY A 311 12.07 -15.12 -0.04
CA GLY A 311 10.93 -14.83 0.82
C GLY A 311 9.56 -14.90 0.17
N VAL A 312 8.55 -14.78 1.02
CA VAL A 312 7.12 -14.72 0.71
C VAL A 312 6.61 -13.32 1.06
N ASP A 313 5.83 -12.72 0.15
CA ASP A 313 5.48 -11.29 0.19
C ASP A 313 6.67 -10.38 0.58
N PRO A 314 7.83 -10.51 -0.08
CA PRO A 314 9.05 -9.82 0.35
C PRO A 314 8.93 -8.30 0.27
N TYR A 315 7.91 -7.77 -0.43
CA TYR A 315 7.65 -6.33 -0.59
C TYR A 315 6.55 -5.80 0.35
N ASN A 316 6.07 -6.64 1.29
CA ASN A 316 5.12 -6.28 2.34
C ASN A 316 3.81 -5.70 1.80
N LYS A 317 3.28 -6.31 0.75
CA LYS A 317 2.05 -5.85 0.10
C LYS A 317 0.80 -6.38 0.80
N ARG A 318 0.91 -7.49 1.53
CA ARG A 318 -0.18 -8.10 2.27
C ARG A 318 -0.27 -7.49 3.67
N ILE A 319 -1.46 -7.51 4.25
CA ILE A 319 -1.67 -7.11 5.65
C ILE A 319 -1.20 -8.27 6.54
N ASP A 320 0.12 -8.41 6.63
CA ASP A 320 0.80 -9.45 7.40
C ASP A 320 0.95 -9.08 8.89
N ARG A 321 0.83 -10.07 9.78
CA ARG A 321 1.00 -9.92 11.22
C ARG A 321 2.44 -9.62 11.64
N ASN A 322 3.42 -10.07 10.87
CA ASN A 322 4.84 -9.93 11.15
C ASN A 322 5.65 -9.81 9.85
N SER A 323 5.85 -8.58 9.39
CA SER A 323 6.61 -8.35 8.15
C SER A 323 8.11 -8.72 8.24
N ASP A 324 8.64 -8.92 9.46
CA ASP A 324 10.07 -9.18 9.69
C ASP A 324 10.48 -10.64 9.40
N ASP A 325 9.53 -11.57 9.29
CA ASP A 325 9.82 -12.99 8.98
C ASP A 325 9.39 -13.43 7.57
N ASN A 326 9.03 -12.47 6.72
CA ASN A 326 8.76 -12.66 5.29
C ASN A 326 10.02 -13.02 4.48
N LEU A 327 11.22 -12.70 4.98
CA LEU A 327 12.50 -12.88 4.31
C LEU A 327 13.43 -13.80 5.10
N ARG A 328 14.20 -14.62 4.37
CA ARG A 328 15.19 -15.53 4.94
C ARG A 328 16.50 -15.47 4.17
N LYS A 329 17.61 -15.41 4.90
CA LYS A 329 18.95 -15.60 4.33
C LYS A 329 19.09 -17.04 3.84
N VAL A 330 19.63 -17.20 2.65
CA VAL A 330 19.77 -18.51 2.00
C VAL A 330 21.03 -19.20 2.47
N ASP A 331 20.87 -20.40 3.01
CA ASP A 331 21.97 -21.25 3.46
C ASP A 331 22.54 -22.06 2.29
N LEU A 332 23.87 -22.09 2.15
CA LEU A 332 24.54 -22.94 1.17
C LEU A 332 24.61 -24.37 1.72
N LYS A 333 24.11 -25.33 0.94
CA LYS A 333 24.20 -26.76 1.24
C LYS A 333 25.42 -27.40 0.60
#